data_AF-A0A831TU39-F1
#
_entry.id   AF-A0A831TU39-F1
#
_cell.length_a   1.000
_cell.length_b   1.000
_cell.length_c   1.000
_cell.angle_alpha   90.00
_cell.angle_beta   90.00
_cell.angle_gamma   90.00
#
_symmetry.space_group_name_H-M   'P 1'
#
loop_
_entity.id
_entity.type
_entity.pdbx_description
1 polymer ?
#
loop_
_entity_poly.entity_id
_entity_poly.type
_entity_poly.pdbx_seq_one_letter_code
_entity_poly.pdbx_strand_id
1 'polypeptide(L)' 'MKRFITLDETNTVLAERRAKNIVDGEIESELGDIGQVMLEDGSFITPEPVVSSPQPTLEDKVNFLYYKEKGLI' A
#
# COMPACT_ATOMS: atom_id res chain seq x y z
N MET A 1 27.77 7.68 4.72
CA MET A 1 26.99 6.60 4.09
C MET A 1 25.74 7.27 3.55
N LYS A 2 25.28 6.86 2.37
CA LYS A 2 24.12 7.44 1.69
C LYS A 2 22.93 6.51 1.87
N ARG A 3 21.72 7.06 1.90
CA ARG A 3 20.46 6.31 1.92
C ARG A 3 19.96 6.11 0.49
N PHE A 4 19.67 4.87 0.16
CA PHE A 4 19.12 4.46 -1.12
C PHE A 4 17.76 3.82 -0.89
N ILE A 5 16.81 4.10 -1.78
CA ILE A 5 15.48 3.52 -1.76
C ILE A 5 15.17 2.88 -3.11
N THR A 6 14.32 1.85 -3.10
CA THR A 6 13.80 1.20 -4.30
C THR A 6 12.32 1.52 -4.42
N LEU A 7 11.90 1.97 -5.60
CA LEU A 7 10.50 2.26 -5.92
C LEU A 7 9.89 1.13 -6.76
N ASP A 8 8.60 0.90 -6.60
CA ASP A 8 7.81 0.07 -7.51
C ASP A 8 7.26 0.89 -8.71
N GLU A 9 6.46 0.23 -9.56
CA GLU A 9 5.82 0.84 -10.73
C GLU A 9 4.84 1.98 -10.39
N THR A 10 4.42 2.09 -9.13
CA THR A 10 3.52 3.13 -8.61
C THR A 10 4.26 4.22 -7.84
N ASN A 11 5.59 4.24 -7.90
CA ASN A 11 6.46 5.10 -7.11
C ASN A 11 6.36 4.87 -5.59
N THR A 12 5.94 3.68 -5.15
CA THR A 12 5.91 3.30 -3.74
C THR A 12 7.25 2.78 -3.29
N VAL A 13 7.73 3.23 -2.13
CA VAL A 13 8.99 2.78 -1.53
C VAL A 13 8.85 1.33 -1.05
N LEU A 14 9.55 0.40 -1.74
CA LEU A 14 9.60 -1.01 -1.39
C LEU A 14 10.68 -1.33 -0.35
N ALA A 15 11.83 -0.68 -0.44
CA ALA A 15 12.99 -1.00 0.38
C ALA A 15 13.87 0.24 0.64
N GLU A 16 14.57 0.20 1.78
CA GLU A 16 15.63 1.15 2.15
C GLU A 16 16.95 0.41 2.38
N ARG A 17 18.05 0.95 1.84
CA ARG A 17 19.41 0.44 2.05
C ARG A 17 20.39 1.58 2.30
N ARG A 18 21.28 1.41 3.29
CA ARG A 18 22.37 2.36 3.56
C ARG A 18 23.70 1.81 3.05
N ALA A 19 24.33 2.52 2.12
CA ALA A 19 25.58 2.06 1.51
C ALA A 19 26.48 3.21 1.05
N LYS A 20 27.64 2.87 0.46
CA LYS A 20 28.52 3.85 -0.20
C LYS A 20 28.20 4.03 -1.68
N ASN A 21 27.76 2.96 -2.34
CA ASN A 21 27.49 2.90 -3.78
C ASN A 21 26.03 2.53 -4.05
N ILE A 22 25.48 3.14 -5.09
CA ILE A 22 24.15 2.86 -5.64
C ILE A 22 24.16 1.54 -6.43
N VAL A 23 23.06 0.79 -6.39
CA VAL A 23 22.82 -0.41 -7.19
C VAL A 23 21.71 -0.11 -8.21
N ASP A 24 21.65 -0.90 -9.28
CA ASP A 24 20.63 -0.73 -10.31
C ASP A 24 19.20 -0.85 -9.73
N GLY A 25 18.30 0.04 -10.16
CA GLY A 25 16.94 0.14 -9.62
C GLY A 25 16.81 0.88 -8.28
N GLU A 26 17.88 1.45 -7.75
CA GLU A 26 17.83 2.31 -6.56
C GLU A 26 17.91 3.80 -6.91
N ILE A 27 17.39 4.64 -6.03
CA ILE A 27 17.58 6.09 -6.04
C ILE A 27 18.15 6.56 -4.71
N GLU A 28 19.05 7.55 -4.74
CA GLU A 28 19.58 8.18 -3.52
C GLU A 28 18.54 9.16 -2.95
N SER A 29 18.03 8.88 -1.75
CA SER A 29 17.05 9.74 -1.08
C SER A 29 17.14 9.63 0.44
N GLU A 30 17.26 10.77 1.11
CA GLU A 30 17.17 10.88 2.57
C GLU A 30 15.73 10.89 3.09
N LEU A 31 14.73 10.91 2.20
CA LEU A 31 13.29 10.91 2.48
C LEU A 31 12.60 9.71 1.82
N GLY A 32 11.38 9.37 2.26
CA GLY A 32 10.60 8.26 1.70
C GLY A 32 10.78 6.97 2.47
N ASP A 33 9.95 6.77 3.50
CA ASP A 33 9.88 5.54 4.28
C ASP A 33 9.14 4.44 3.52
N ILE A 34 9.37 3.18 3.91
CA ILE A 34 8.71 2.02 3.29
C ILE A 34 7.19 2.20 3.30
N GLY A 35 6.57 2.03 2.12
CA GLY A 35 5.13 2.21 1.92
C GLY A 35 4.68 3.65 1.60
N GLN A 36 5.60 4.63 1.62
CA GLN A 36 5.29 5.98 1.12
C GLN A 36 5.36 6.03 -0.41
N VAL A 37 4.60 6.95 -1.01
CA VAL A 37 4.55 7.15 -2.46
C VAL A 37 5.30 8.44 -2.80
N MET A 38 6.24 8.35 -3.75
CA MET A 38 6.95 9.51 -4.31
C MET A 38 6.08 10.19 -5.37
N LEU A 39 5.84 11.48 -5.19
CA LEU A 39 5.13 12.33 -6.13
C LEU A 39 6.06 12.86 -7.24
N GLU A 40 5.49 13.39 -8.32
CA GLU A 40 6.25 13.95 -9.45
C GLU A 40 7.14 15.14 -9.06
N ASP A 41 6.80 15.83 -7.97
CA ASP A 41 7.59 16.93 -7.40
C ASP A 41 8.75 16.45 -6.50
N GLY A 42 8.88 15.14 -6.29
CA GLY A 42 9.89 14.52 -5.45
C GLY A 42 9.55 14.48 -3.96
N SER A 43 8.35 14.91 -3.55
CA SER A 43 7.87 14.74 -2.18
C SER A 43 7.35 13.32 -1.93
N PHE A 44 7.26 12.94 -0.66
CA PHE A 44 6.75 11.62 -0.25
C PHE A 44 5.49 11.78 0.58
N ILE A 45 4.46 11.03 0.24
CA ILE A 45 3.21 10.99 1.00
C ILE A 45 3.01 9.62 1.62
N THR A 46 2.40 9.58 2.79
CA THR A 46 1.87 8.34 3.35
C THR A 46 0.46 8.18 2.79
N PRO A 47 0.20 7.21 1.90
CA PRO A 47 -1.13 7.02 1.36
C PRO A 47 -2.09 6.68 2.50
N GLU A 48 -3.33 7.17 2.42
CA GLU A 48 -4.35 6.75 3.35
C GLU A 48 -4.52 5.22 3.25
N PRO A 49 -4.63 4.50 4.37
CA PRO A 49 -4.92 3.08 4.32
C PRO A 49 -6.21 2.90 3.54
N VAL A 50 -6.16 2.10 2.48
CA VAL A 50 -7.36 1.78 1.70
C VAL A 50 -8.36 1.18 2.68
N VAL A 51 -9.39 1.96 3.02
CA VAL A 51 -10.50 1.48 3.84
C VAL A 51 -11.21 0.47 2.97
N SER A 52 -10.84 -0.81 3.09
CA SER A 52 -11.58 -1.89 2.47
C SER A 52 -13.01 -1.75 2.99
N SER A 53 -13.96 -1.46 2.11
CA SER A 53 -15.37 -1.53 2.45
C SER A 53 -15.63 -2.84 3.19
N PRO A 54 -16.48 -2.85 4.23
CA PRO A 54 -16.72 -4.05 5.02
C PRO A 54 -17.14 -5.17 4.07
N GLN A 55 -16.27 -6.17 3.94
CA GLN A 55 -16.56 -7.36 3.17
C GLN A 55 -17.64 -8.13 3.92
N PRO A 56 -18.71 -8.59 3.24
CA PRO A 56 -19.76 -9.35 3.89
C PRO A 56 -19.15 -10.58 4.55
N THR A 57 -19.40 -10.70 5.85
CA THR A 57 -18.94 -11.82 6.68
C THR A 57 -19.60 -13.12 6.25
N LEU A 58 -19.14 -14.24 6.78
CA LEU A 58 -19.81 -15.53 6.53
C LEU A 58 -21.23 -15.49 7.10
N GLU A 59 -21.40 -14.86 8.27
CA GLU A 59 -22.66 -14.63 8.94
C GLU A 59 -23.62 -13.79 8.09
N ASP A 60 -23.12 -12.73 7.44
CA ASP A 60 -23.94 -11.91 6.52
C ASP A 60 -24.45 -12.73 5.34
N LYS A 61 -23.60 -13.63 4.80
CA LYS A 61 -23.98 -14.53 3.70
C LYS A 61 -25.01 -15.57 4.13
N VAL A 62 -24.85 -16.14 5.32
CA VAL A 62 -25.79 -17.12 5.90
C VAL A 62 -27.14 -16.46 6.18
N ASN A 63 -27.14 -15.29 6.80
CA ASN A 63 -28.35 -14.52 7.09
C ASN A 63 -29.07 -14.12 5.80
N PHE A 64 -28.32 -13.67 4.78
CA PHE A 64 -28.89 -13.37 3.46
C PHE A 64 -29.63 -14.57 2.87
N LEU A 65 -29.01 -15.76 2.87
CA LEU A 65 -29.64 -16.98 2.37
C LEU A 65 -30.90 -17.33 3.18
N TYR A 66 -30.81 -17.28 4.51
CA TYR A 66 -31.93 -17.58 5.41
C TYR A 66 -33.13 -16.64 5.20
N TYR A 67 -32.90 -15.33 5.09
CA TYR A 67 -33.98 -14.36 4.89
C TYR A 67 -34.55 -14.40 3.48
N LYS A 68 -33.71 -14.68 2.47
CA LYS A 68 -34.14 -14.88 1.08
C LYS A 68 -35.05 -16.10 0.94
N GLU A 69 -34.72 -17.22 1.58
CA GLU A 69 -35.58 -18.42 1.57
C GLU A 69 -36.92 -18.18 2.27
N LYS A 70 -36.98 -17.25 3.22
CA LYS A 70 -38.20 -16.85 3.91
C LYS A 70 -39.00 -15.74 3.21
N GLY A 71 -38.51 -15.21 2.09
CA GLY A 71 -39.17 -14.13 1.34
C GLY A 71 -39.24 -12.80 2.11
N LEU A 72 -38.32 -12.59 3.06
CA LEU A 72 -38.26 -11.38 3.89
C LEU A 72 -37.41 -10.28 3.24
N ILE A 73 -36.59 -10.65 2.25
CA ILE A 73 -35.78 -9.79 1.38
C ILE A 73 -35.74 -10.37 -0.04
#